data_AF-A0A4D4JM02-F1
#
_entry.id   AF-A0A4D4JM02-F1
#
_cell.length_a   1.000
_cell.length_b   1.000
_cell.length_c   1.000
_cell.angle_alpha   90.00
_cell.angle_beta   90.00
_cell.angle_gamma   90.00
#
_symmetry.space_group_name_H-M   'P 1'
#
loop_
_entity.id
_entity.type
_entity.pdbx_description
1 polymer ?
#
loop_
_entity_poly.entity_id
_entity_poly.type
_entity_poly.pdbx_seq_one_letter_code
_entity_poly.pdbx_strand_id
1 'polypeptide(L)' 'MAADKSELRQLAPNHLLQALDAIAMAKGLERHAYIEAVLTAEVVKVGHEAMVVARCLQGNPLLSDSTGVTP' A
#
# COMPACT_ATOMS: atom_id res chain seq x y z
N MET A 1 -26.65 20.24 4.78
CA MET A 1 -26.38 18.79 4.60
C MET A 1 -25.58 18.61 3.31
N ALA A 2 -24.24 18.80 3.36
CA ALA A 2 -23.31 18.53 2.25
C ALA A 2 -21.84 18.87 2.64
N ALA A 3 -21.36 18.42 3.80
CA ALA A 3 -19.96 18.65 4.22
C ALA A 3 -19.14 17.36 4.29
N ASP A 4 -19.60 16.26 3.69
CA ASP A 4 -19.09 14.91 3.98
C ASP A 4 -18.65 14.14 2.71
N LYS A 5 -17.89 14.81 1.83
CA LYS A 5 -17.29 14.13 0.67
C LYS A 5 -15.84 14.52 0.37
N SER A 6 -15.28 15.44 1.16
CA SER A 6 -13.92 15.94 1.00
C SER A 6 -12.90 15.23 1.88
N GLU A 7 -13.31 14.33 2.79
CA GLU A 7 -12.40 13.82 3.83
C GLU A 7 -11.47 12.68 3.37
N LEU A 8 -11.68 12.10 2.18
CA LEU A 8 -10.87 10.96 1.69
C LEU A 8 -10.23 11.17 0.32
N ARG A 9 -10.57 12.24 -0.40
CA ARG A 9 -9.93 12.54 -1.69
C ARG A 9 -8.80 13.54 -1.47
N GLN A 10 -7.61 12.95 -1.34
CA GLN A 10 -6.32 13.56 -1.68
C GLN A 10 -5.75 14.54 -0.64
N LEU A 11 -5.27 13.98 0.49
CA LEU A 11 -4.13 14.55 1.23
C LEU A 11 -2.77 14.32 0.50
N ALA A 12 -2.80 13.81 -0.73
CA ALA A 12 -1.61 13.63 -1.53
C ALA A 12 -1.11 15.01 -2.01
N PRO A 13 0.19 15.31 -1.90
CA PRO A 13 0.73 16.57 -2.39
C PRO A 13 0.42 16.78 -3.88
N ASN A 14 0.06 18.00 -4.27
CA ASN A 14 -0.31 18.31 -5.65
C ASN A 14 0.77 17.93 -6.67
N HIS A 15 2.05 18.05 -6.32
CA HIS A 15 3.16 17.66 -7.19
C HIS A 15 3.18 16.15 -7.46
N LEU A 16 2.80 15.34 -6.47
CA LEU A 16 2.73 13.89 -6.59
C LEU A 16 1.60 13.49 -7.53
N LEU A 17 0.44 14.13 -7.39
CA LEU A 17 -0.70 13.89 -8.28
C LEU A 17 -0.38 14.25 -9.73
N GLN A 18 0.27 15.39 -9.96
CA GLN A 18 0.72 15.81 -11.29
C GLN A 18 1.73 14.84 -11.91
N ALA A 19 2.69 14.35 -11.13
CA ALA A 19 3.65 13.36 -11.60
C ALA A 19 2.97 12.03 -11.94
N LEU A 20 2.03 11.58 -11.11
CA LEU A 20 1.24 10.36 -11.35
C LEU A 20 0.36 10.50 -12.60
N ASP A 21 -0.29 11.64 -12.80
CA ASP A 21 -1.07 11.94 -14.01
C ASP A 21 -0.19 11.89 -15.26
N ALA A 22 1.00 12.52 -15.22
CA ALA A 22 1.93 12.50 -16.35
C ALA A 22 2.39 11.08 -16.71
N ILE A 23 2.67 10.25 -15.71
CA ILE A 23 3.10 8.85 -15.92
C ILE A 23 1.93 7.99 -16.41
N ALA A 24 0.73 8.19 -15.86
CA ALA A 24 -0.47 7.50 -16.28
C ALA A 24 -0.79 7.81 -17.76
N MET A 25 -0.74 9.10 -18.13
CA MET A 25 -0.90 9.55 -19.52
C MET A 25 0.17 8.94 -20.45
N ALA A 26 1.44 8.91 -20.05
CA ALA A 26 2.50 8.30 -20.84
C ALA A 26 2.31 6.78 -21.06
N LYS A 27 1.58 6.12 -20.15
CA LYS A 27 1.23 4.70 -20.23
C LYS A 27 -0.13 4.44 -20.90
N GLY A 28 -0.85 5.49 -21.29
CA GLY A 28 -2.22 5.38 -21.84
C GLY A 28 -3.24 4.87 -20.82
N LEU A 29 -2.98 5.08 -19.52
CA LEU A 29 -3.83 4.64 -18.43
C LEU A 29 -4.49 5.83 -17.74
N GLU A 30 -5.68 5.59 -17.18
CA GLU A 30 -6.30 6.53 -16.25
C GLU A 30 -5.50 6.59 -14.95
N ARG A 31 -5.40 7.78 -14.32
CA ARG A 31 -4.67 7.97 -13.06
C ARG A 31 -5.09 6.97 -11.99
N HIS A 32 -6.39 6.70 -11.87
CA HIS A 32 -6.90 5.75 -10.88
C HIS A 32 -6.40 4.33 -11.14
N ALA A 33 -6.44 3.86 -12.40
CA ALA A 33 -5.95 2.55 -12.79
C ALA A 33 -4.43 2.42 -12.58
N TYR A 34 -3.68 3.49 -12.84
CA TYR A 34 -2.24 3.50 -12.56
C TYR A 34 -1.93 3.43 -11.06
N ILE A 35 -2.65 4.21 -10.24
CA ILE A 35 -2.50 4.19 -8.79
C ILE A 35 -2.85 2.81 -8.23
N GLU A 36 -3.96 2.21 -8.67
CA GLU A 36 -4.36 0.87 -8.24
C GLU A 36 -3.28 -0.16 -8.58
N ALA A 37 -2.77 -0.16 -9.82
CA ALA A 37 -1.71 -1.08 -10.24
C ALA A 37 -0.42 -0.95 -9.39
N VAL A 38 -0.01 0.29 -9.09
CA VAL A 38 1.16 0.55 -8.24
C VAL A 38 0.92 0.05 -6.81
N LEU A 39 -0.25 0.34 -6.23
CA LEU A 39 -0.59 -0.09 -4.87
C LEU A 39 -0.68 -1.61 -4.78
N THR A 40 -1.30 -2.29 -5.76
CA THR A 40 -1.36 -3.75 -5.81
C THR A 40 0.02 -4.37 -5.85
N ALA A 41 0.92 -3.84 -6.68
CA ALA A 41 2.29 -4.34 -6.77
C ALA A 41 3.03 -4.19 -5.44
N GLU A 42 2.82 -3.08 -4.73
CA GLU A 42 3.47 -2.83 -3.45
C GLU A 42 2.92 -3.70 -2.32
N VAL A 43 1.60 -3.91 -2.28
CA VAL A 43 0.95 -4.84 -1.32
C VAL A 43 1.51 -6.26 -1.48
N VAL A 44 1.73 -6.72 -2.71
CA VAL A 44 2.31 -8.05 -2.97
C VAL A 44 3.74 -8.14 -2.45
N LYS A 45 4.57 -7.11 -2.65
CA LYS A 45 5.95 -7.10 -2.13
C LYS A 45 6.01 -7.12 -0.62
N VAL A 46 5.30 -6.18 0.03
CA VAL A 46 5.29 -6.06 1.49
C VAL A 46 4.65 -7.30 2.12
N GLY A 47 3.58 -7.83 1.52
CA GLY A 47 2.96 -9.07 1.95
C GLY A 47 3.94 -10.25 1.86
N HIS A 48 4.73 -10.34 0.80
CA HIS A 48 5.76 -11.37 0.67
C HIS A 48 6.84 -11.24 1.74
N GLU A 49 7.36 -10.04 1.98
CA GLU A 49 8.35 -9.78 3.04
C GLU A 49 7.81 -10.16 4.42
N ALA A 50 6.59 -9.73 4.75
CA ALA A 50 5.94 -10.06 6.00
C ALA A 50 5.70 -11.58 6.15
N MET A 51 5.32 -12.27 5.07
CA MET A 51 5.16 -13.73 5.09
C MET A 51 6.49 -14.47 5.28
N VAL A 52 7.57 -14.01 4.65
CA VAL A 52 8.91 -14.59 4.83
C VAL A 52 9.35 -14.40 6.28
N VAL A 53 9.21 -13.18 6.82
CA VAL A 53 9.52 -12.90 8.23
C VAL A 53 8.69 -13.79 9.15
N ALA A 54 7.37 -13.83 8.98
CA ALA A 54 6.48 -14.65 9.80
C ALA A 54 6.87 -16.15 9.76
N ARG A 55 7.21 -16.68 8.58
CA ARG A 55 7.65 -18.08 8.42
C ARG A 55 9.04 -18.36 9.01
N CYS A 56 9.98 -17.43 8.89
CA CYS A 56 11.31 -17.55 9.50
C CYS A 56 11.24 -17.47 11.04
N LEU A 57 10.25 -16.76 11.57
CA LEU A 57 9.98 -16.66 12.99
C LEU A 57 9.17 -17.86 13.52
N GLN A 58 8.44 -18.56 12.65
CA GLN A 58 7.64 -19.73 13.00
C GLN A 58 8.53 -20.91 13.40
N GLY A 59 8.53 -21.26 14.69
CA GLY A 59 9.36 -22.33 15.25
C GLY A 59 10.72 -21.88 15.78
N ASN A 60 10.98 -20.57 15.86
CA ASN A 60 12.19 -20.05 16.51
C ASN A 60 12.08 -20.17 18.05
N PRO A 61 12.88 -21.02 18.71
CA PRO A 61 12.81 -21.24 20.16
C PRO A 61 13.32 -20.04 21.00
N LEU A 62 13.87 -18.99 20.37
CA LEU A 62 14.34 -17.77 21.03
C LEU A 62 13.33 -16.61 20.92
N LEU A 63 12.26 -16.75 20.14
CA LEU A 63 11.15 -15.80 20.12
C LEU A 63 10.30 -16.04 21.36
N SER A 64 10.37 -15.10 22.30
CA SER A 64 9.47 -15.09 23.45
C SER A 64 8.04 -14.86 22.96
N ASP A 65 7.09 -15.60 23.51
CA ASP A 65 5.64 -15.61 23.23
C ASP A 65 4.94 -14.23 23.38
N SER A 66 5.71 -13.19 23.73
CA SER A 66 5.27 -11.84 24.07
C SER A 66 4.99 -10.95 22.85
N THR A 67 5.42 -11.34 21.64
CA THR A 67 5.17 -10.60 20.40
C THR A 67 4.15 -11.31 19.52
N GLY A 68 3.14 -11.93 20.15
CA GLY A 68 2.01 -12.54 19.45
C GLY A 68 1.31 -11.51 18.57
N VAL A 69 1.44 -11.70 17.26
CA VAL A 69 0.43 -11.24 16.29
C VAL A 69 -0.88 -11.88 16.72
N THR A 70 -1.78 -11.08 17.30
CA THR A 70 -3.14 -11.50 17.58
C THR A 70 -3.87 -11.76 16.25
N PRO A 71 -4.69 -12.84 16.18
CA PRO A 71 -5.46 -13.21 15.00
C PRO A 71 -6.52 -12.17 14.61
#